data_AF-A0A519WFQ7-F1
#
_entry.id   AF-A0A519WFQ7-F1
#
_cell.length_a   1.000
_cell.length_b   1.000
_cell.length_c   1.000
_cell.angle_alpha   90.00
_cell.angle_beta   90.00
_cell.angle_gamma   90.00
#
_symmetry.space_group_name_H-M   'P 1'
#
loop_
_entity.id
_entity.type
_entity.pdbx_description
1 polymer ?
#
loop_
_entity_poly.entity_id
_entity_poly.type
_entity_poly.pdbx_seq_one_letter_code
_entity_poly.pdbx_strand_id
1 'polypeptide(L)' 'DDLLKLVTGKNSNFDGTITITDSFGKLPSRTIKFFKANLYSYSDQYSSTYYNDTVGSVAISISCSSLSINGILIEQ' A
#
# COMPACT_ATOMS: atom_id res chain seq x y z
N ASP A 1 3.56 13.91 -0.61
CA ASP A 1 3.44 14.24 -2.05
C ASP A 1 4.24 13.38 -2.99
N ASP A 2 5.51 13.08 -2.72
CA ASP A 2 6.35 12.35 -3.70
C ASP A 2 5.87 10.93 -3.98
N LEU A 3 5.35 10.22 -2.97
CA LEU A 3 4.71 8.92 -3.16
C LEU A 3 3.50 9.03 -4.08
N LEU A 4 2.63 10.03 -3.84
CA LEU A 4 1.43 10.26 -4.65
C LEU A 4 1.80 10.56 -6.10
N LYS A 5 2.76 11.47 -6.32
CA LYS A 5 3.28 11.80 -7.66
C LYS A 5 3.85 10.58 -8.38
N LEU A 6 4.56 9.72 -7.64
CA LEU A 6 5.13 8.47 -8.17
C LEU A 6 4.03 7.47 -8.57
N VAL A 7 2.99 7.31 -7.76
CA VAL A 7 1.92 6.33 -8.02
C VAL A 7 0.82 6.84 -8.98
N THR A 8 0.69 8.16 -9.18
CA THR A 8 -0.25 8.76 -10.14
C THR A 8 0.38 9.06 -11.50
N GLY A 9 1.67 8.71 -11.70
CA GLY A 9 2.36 8.93 -12.97
C GLY A 9 1.67 8.19 -14.12
N LYS A 10 1.58 8.81 -15.30
CA LYS A 10 1.07 8.10 -16.50
C LYS A 10 1.92 6.85 -16.75
N ASN A 11 1.27 5.68 -16.78
CA ASN A 11 1.92 4.36 -16.94
C ASN A 11 2.91 3.98 -15.84
N SER A 12 2.73 4.49 -14.61
CA SER A 12 3.54 4.04 -13.48
C SER A 12 3.12 2.63 -13.05
N ASN A 13 3.86 1.63 -13.53
CA ASN A 13 3.85 0.31 -12.94
C ASN A 13 4.95 0.22 -11.88
N PHE A 14 4.64 -0.35 -10.73
CA PHE A 14 5.59 -0.52 -9.64
C PHE A 14 5.43 -1.88 -8.97
N ASP A 15 6.55 -2.43 -8.52
CA ASP A 15 6.58 -3.62 -7.69
C ASP A 15 6.69 -3.19 -6.23
N GLY A 16 6.24 -4.04 -5.30
CA GLY A 16 6.34 -3.71 -3.89
C GLY A 16 6.12 -4.89 -2.96
N THR A 17 6.35 -4.65 -1.67
CA THR A 17 6.20 -5.64 -0.61
C THR A 17 5.48 -5.02 0.57
N ILE A 18 4.37 -5.64 0.98
CA ILE A 18 3.70 -5.39 2.24
C ILE A 18 4.26 -6.37 3.25
N THR A 19 4.87 -5.84 4.31
CA THR A 19 5.38 -6.63 5.43
C THR A 19 4.45 -6.46 6.60
N ILE A 20 3.86 -7.56 7.06
CA ILE A 20 2.97 -7.60 8.22
C ILE A 20 3.79 -8.07 9.42
N THR A 21 3.92 -7.20 10.41
CA THR A 21 4.59 -7.47 11.69
C THR A 21 3.61 -7.29 12.84
N ASP A 22 3.84 -7.97 13.96
CA ASP A 22 3.15 -7.62 15.20
C ASP A 22 3.71 -6.31 15.79
N SER A 23 3.02 -5.78 16.81
CA SER A 23 3.42 -4.54 17.51
C SER A 23 4.77 -4.65 18.24
N PHE A 24 5.32 -5.86 18.36
CA PHE A 24 6.58 -6.14 19.03
C PHE A 24 7.70 -6.51 18.04
N GLY A 25 7.46 -6.36 16.74
CA GLY A 25 8.43 -6.66 15.68
C GLY A 25 8.79 -8.14 15.58
N LYS A 26 7.96 -9.04 16.09
CA LYS A 26 8.28 -10.47 16.19
C LYS A 26 8.18 -11.15 14.83
N LEU A 27 9.20 -11.96 14.55
CA LEU A 27 9.26 -12.87 13.40
C LEU A 27 8.38 -14.10 13.66
N PRO A 28 7.80 -14.72 12.61
CA PRO A 28 7.98 -14.42 11.19
C PRO A 28 7.06 -13.31 10.69
N SER A 29 7.64 -12.33 9.98
CA SER A 29 6.86 -11.35 9.25
C SER A 29 6.20 -12.02 8.04
N ARG A 30 4.89 -11.84 7.89
CA ARG A 30 4.20 -12.30 6.68
C ARG A 30 4.44 -11.27 5.59
N THR A 31 4.82 -11.72 4.41
CA THR A 31 5.10 -10.81 3.28
C THR A 31 4.12 -11.07 2.15
N ILE A 32 3.60 -9.98 1.61
CA ILE A 32 2.79 -9.96 0.40
C ILE A 32 3.58 -9.14 -0.61
N LYS A 33 4.11 -9.79 -1.64
CA LYS A 33 4.78 -9.12 -2.76
C LYS A 33 3.80 -8.95 -3.91
N PHE A 34 3.80 -7.80 -4.55
CA PHE A 34 2.97 -7.54 -5.73
C PHE A 34 3.85 -7.05 -6.87
N PHE A 35 3.50 -7.44 -8.09
CA PHE A 35 4.27 -7.14 -9.29
C PHE A 35 3.43 -6.41 -10.34
N LYS A 36 4.07 -5.48 -11.04
CA LYS A 36 3.48 -4.60 -12.06
C LYS A 36 2.22 -3.89 -11.57
N ALA A 37 2.18 -3.47 -10.31
CA ALA A 37 1.04 -2.78 -9.75
C ALA A 37 0.87 -1.39 -10.32
N ASN A 38 -0.38 -0.94 -10.45
CA ASN A 38 -0.75 0.43 -10.77
C ASN A 38 -1.75 0.94 -9.73
N LEU A 39 -1.82 2.27 -9.59
CA LEU A 39 -2.80 2.90 -8.72
C LEU A 39 -4.19 2.82 -9.36
N TYR A 40 -5.13 2.18 -8.67
CA TYR A 40 -6.53 2.14 -9.06
C TYR A 40 -7.30 3.34 -8.50
N SER A 41 -7.14 3.61 -7.20
CA SER A 41 -7.77 4.76 -6.54
C SER A 41 -6.99 5.21 -5.32
N TYR A 42 -7.09 6.49 -5.01
CA TYR A 42 -6.50 7.13 -3.83
C TYR A 42 -7.54 8.04 -3.19
N SER A 43 -7.69 7.95 -1.88
CA SER A 43 -8.57 8.81 -1.08
C SER A 43 -7.84 9.20 0.20
N ASP A 44 -7.85 10.50 0.51
CA ASP A 44 -7.28 11.05 1.73
C ASP A 44 -8.36 11.83 2.47
N GLN A 45 -8.56 11.51 3.74
CA GLN A 45 -9.57 12.13 4.61
C GLN A 45 -8.86 12.76 5.81
N TYR A 46 -8.98 14.08 5.90
CA TYR A 46 -8.58 14.85 7.08
C TYR A 46 -9.82 15.25 7.87
N SER A 47 -9.87 14.89 9.15
CA SER A 47 -10.88 15.36 10.08
C SER A 47 -10.23 16.14 11.22
N SER A 48 -10.56 17.42 11.35
CA SER A 48 -10.20 18.25 12.50
C SER A 48 -11.25 18.07 13.59
N THR A 49 -11.20 16.95 14.30
CA THR A 49 -12.24 16.63 15.30
C THR A 49 -12.03 17.42 16.59
N TYR A 50 -10.80 17.84 16.92
CA TYR A 50 -10.49 18.70 18.08
C TYR A 50 -9.26 19.60 17.82
N TYR A 51 -9.21 20.76 18.49
CA TYR A 51 -8.03 21.63 18.58
C TYR A 51 -6.81 20.78 18.98
N ASN A 52 -5.91 20.51 18.02
CA ASN A 52 -4.65 19.75 18.12
C ASN A 52 -4.64 18.24 17.85
N ASP A 53 -5.76 17.59 17.50
CA ASP A 53 -5.71 16.17 17.09
C ASP A 53 -6.27 15.99 15.68
N THR A 54 -5.36 15.71 14.73
CA THR A 54 -5.70 15.51 13.32
C THR A 54 -5.61 14.02 13.05
N VAL A 55 -6.76 13.36 12.93
CA VAL A 55 -6.79 11.97 12.47
C VAL A 55 -6.89 12.01 10.94
N GLY A 56 -5.74 11.85 10.29
CA GLY A 56 -5.66 11.65 8.85
C GLY A 56 -5.82 10.17 8.51
N SER A 57 -6.64 9.84 7.51
CA SER A 57 -6.77 8.48 6.99
C SER A 57 -6.53 8.49 5.48
N VAL A 58 -5.63 7.63 5.03
CA VAL A 58 -5.32 7.45 3.61
C VAL A 58 -5.74 6.05 3.20
N ALA A 59 -6.61 5.97 2.19
CA ALA A 59 -7.01 4.73 1.54
C ALA A 59 -6.41 4.66 0.12
N ILE A 60 -5.68 3.58 -0.15
CA ILE A 60 -5.06 3.32 -1.45
C ILE A 60 -5.56 1.97 -1.96
N SER A 61 -6.02 1.94 -3.20
CA SER A 61 -6.32 0.69 -3.91
C SER A 61 -5.39 0.56 -5.10
N ILE A 62 -4.77 -0.62 -5.22
CA ILE A 62 -3.83 -0.95 -6.28
C ILE A 62 -4.32 -2.18 -7.04
N SER A 63 -4.15 -2.18 -8.36
CA SER A 63 -4.33 -3.36 -9.19
C SER A 63 -2.96 -3.90 -9.58
N CYS A 64 -2.76 -5.21 -9.63
CA CYS A 64 -1.47 -5.83 -9.95
C CYS A 64 -1.65 -7.04 -10.86
N SER A 65 -0.61 -7.43 -11.60
CA SER A 65 -0.67 -8.60 -12.49
C SER A 65 -0.43 -9.90 -11.74
N SER A 66 0.36 -9.86 -10.67
CA SER A 66 0.61 -11.03 -9.84
C SER A 66 0.94 -10.65 -8.40
N LEU A 67 0.64 -11.59 -7.50
CA LEU A 67 0.78 -11.48 -6.06
C LEU A 67 1.54 -12.70 -5.55
N SER A 68 2.49 -12.53 -4.64
CA SER A 68 3.13 -13.62 -3.92
C SER A 68 2.91 -13.47 -2.42
N ILE A 69 2.26 -14.45 -1.81
CA ILE A 69 2.00 -14.48 -0.36
C ILE A 69 2.85 -15.59 0.25
N ASN A 70 3.78 -15.23 1.15
CA ASN A 70 4.69 -16.18 1.78
C ASN A 70 5.42 -17.11 0.77
N GLY A 71 5.73 -16.58 -0.42
CA GLY A 71 6.41 -17.32 -1.49
C GLY A 71 5.50 -18.10 -2.45
N ILE A 72 4.19 -18.19 -2.18
CA ILE A 72 3.22 -18.79 -3.11
C ILE A 72 2.78 -17.73 -4.12
N LEU A 73 3.03 -17.97 -5.41
CA LEU A 73 2.65 -17.06 -6.49
C LEU A 73 1.18 -17.28 -6.90
N ILE A 74 0.46 -16.17 -7.06
CA ILE A 74 -0.91 -16.07 -7.52
C ILE A 74 -0.89 -15.12 -8.71
N GLU A 75 -1.21 -15.63 -9.90
CA GLU A 75 -1.32 -14.85 -11.13
C GLU A 75 -2.80 -14.55 -11.40
N GLN A 76 -3.11 -13.32 -11.80
CA GLN A 76 -4.46 -12.86 -12.13
C GLN A 76 -4.64 -12.73 -13.65
#